data_AF-A0A838ABX8-F1
#
_entry.id   AF-A0A838ABX8-F1
#
_cell.length_a   1.000
_cell.length_b   1.000
_cell.length_c   1.000
_cell.angle_alpha   90.00
_cell.angle_beta   90.00
_cell.angle_gamma   90.00
#
_symmetry.space_group_name_H-M   'P 1'
#
loop_
_entity.id
_entity.type
_entity.pdbx_description
1 polymer ?
#
loop_
_entity_poly.entity_id
_entity_poly.type
_entity_poly.pdbx_seq_one_letter_code
_entity_poly.pdbx_strand_id
1 'polypeptide(L)' 'MLTEHGCRISPSTYYDHQARSRSARARRDERLKAEITRVYEATFGVYGARKVWLRLNREQITVSRCTWGTTDA' A
#
# COMPACT_ATOMS: atom_id res chain seq x y z
N MET A 1 7.31 -21.70 17.96
CA MET A 1 5.84 -21.80 18.24
C MET A 1 5.26 -20.38 18.19
N LEU A 2 4.02 -20.13 17.73
CA LEU A 2 3.45 -18.76 17.69
C LEU A 2 3.44 -18.05 19.06
N THR A 3 3.59 -18.81 20.15
CA THR A 3 3.71 -18.38 21.55
C THR A 3 5.08 -17.82 21.95
N GLU A 4 6.09 -17.89 21.08
CA GLU A 4 7.50 -17.60 21.39
C GLU A 4 7.81 -16.11 21.56
N HIS A 5 6.95 -15.22 21.04
CA HIS A 5 7.18 -13.77 21.05
C HIS A 5 6.47 -13.02 22.18
N GLY A 6 6.10 -13.70 23.28
CA GLY A 6 5.42 -13.07 24.44
C GLY A 6 3.99 -12.59 24.17
N CYS A 7 3.51 -12.68 22.92
CA CYS A 7 2.15 -12.44 22.49
C CYS A 7 1.40 -13.76 22.30
N ARG A 8 0.26 -13.92 22.98
CA ARG A 8 -0.61 -15.10 22.82
C ARG A 8 -1.58 -14.86 21.66
N ILE A 9 -1.25 -15.39 20.49
CA ILE A 9 -2.16 -15.46 19.33
C ILE A 9 -2.73 -16.88 19.27
N SER A 10 -4.05 -17.01 19.19
CA SER A 10 -4.69 -18.32 19.00
C SER A 10 -4.30 -18.90 17.63
N PRO A 11 -3.89 -20.19 17.54
CA PRO A 11 -3.59 -20.83 16.27
C PRO A 11 -4.75 -20.77 15.27
N SER A 12 -6.00 -20.93 15.73
CA SER A 12 -7.18 -20.85 14.86
C SER A 12 -7.27 -19.47 14.18
N THR A 13 -7.13 -18.40 14.95
CA THR A 13 -7.14 -17.03 14.43
C THR A 13 -6.02 -16.76 13.44
N TYR A 14 -4.83 -17.34 13.67
CA TYR A 14 -3.72 -17.23 12.73
C TYR A 14 -4.04 -17.89 11.39
N TYR A 15 -4.49 -19.14 11.40
CA TYR A 15 -4.81 -19.86 10.16
C TYR A 15 -6.04 -19.29 9.46
N ASP A 16 -7.04 -18.81 10.21
CA ASP A 16 -8.18 -18.07 9.66
C ASP A 16 -7.72 -16.79 8.96
N HIS A 17 -6.78 -16.05 9.55
CA HIS A 17 -6.23 -14.84 8.94
C HIS A 17 -5.39 -15.18 7.70
N GLN A 18 -4.58 -16.23 7.76
CA GLN A 18 -3.76 -16.68 6.63
C GLN A 18 -4.61 -17.15 5.45
N ALA A 19 -5.74 -17.82 5.72
CA ALA A 19 -6.66 -18.31 4.70
C ALA A 19 -7.56 -17.22 4.09
N ARG A 20 -7.64 -16.02 4.70
CA ARG A 20 -8.44 -14.92 4.15
C ARG A 20 -7.87 -14.45 2.82
N SER A 21 -8.76 -14.30 1.85
CA SER A 21 -8.45 -13.67 0.57
C SER A 21 -8.10 -12.18 0.77
N ARG A 22 -7.33 -11.63 -0.18
CA ARG A 22 -6.92 -10.23 -0.15
C ARG A 22 -8.15 -9.32 -0.04
N SER A 23 -8.14 -8.43 0.95
CA SER A 23 -9.21 -7.45 1.13
C SER A 23 -9.36 -6.54 -0.09
N ALA A 24 -10.54 -5.94 -0.26
CA ALA A 24 -10.78 -4.97 -1.33
C ALA A 24 -9.78 -3.80 -1.31
N ARG A 25 -9.31 -3.42 -0.11
CA ARG A 25 -8.25 -2.42 0.08
C ARG A 25 -6.92 -2.90 -0.49
N ALA A 26 -6.47 -4.11 -0.12
CA ALA A 26 -5.21 -4.66 -0.62
C ALA A 26 -5.19 -4.75 -2.16
N ARG A 27 -6.31 -5.18 -2.77
CA ARG A 27 -6.47 -5.20 -4.24
C ARG A 27 -6.47 -3.82 -4.88
N ARG A 28 -6.95 -2.80 -4.17
CA ARG A 28 -6.87 -1.40 -4.62
C ARG A 28 -5.43 -0.90 -4.53
N ASP A 29 -4.76 -1.16 -3.42
CA ASP A 29 -3.39 -0.70 -3.18
C ASP A 29 -2.40 -1.31 -4.18
N GLU A 30 -2.58 -2.57 -4.59
CA GLU A 30 -1.79 -3.18 -5.66
C GLU A 30 -1.93 -2.44 -6.99
N ARG A 31 -3.15 -2.05 -7.37
CA ARG A 31 -3.39 -1.24 -8.57
C ARG A 31 -2.77 0.15 -8.43
N LEU A 32 -2.90 0.77 -7.26
CA LEU A 32 -2.31 2.09 -7.00
C LEU A 32 -0.78 2.07 -7.03
N LYS A 33 -0.14 1.00 -6.55
CA LYS A 33 1.32 0.84 -6.63
C LYS A 33 1.79 0.85 -8.08
N ALA A 34 1.11 0.13 -8.98
CA ALA A 34 1.45 0.12 -10.40
C ALA A 34 1.36 1.53 -11.02
N GLU A 35 0.31 2.29 -10.71
CA GLU A 35 0.15 3.66 -11.21
C GLU A 35 1.19 4.64 -10.64
N ILE A 36 1.54 4.49 -9.35
CA ILE A 36 2.60 5.27 -8.72
C ILE A 36 3.94 5.01 -9.42
N THR A 37 4.30 3.74 -9.62
CA THR A 37 5.53 3.35 -10.31
C THR A 37 5.56 3.92 -11.73
N ARG A 38 4.46 3.80 -12.48
CA ARG A 38 4.35 4.36 -13.84
C ARG A 38 4.64 5.86 -13.87
N VAL A 39 4.03 6.62 -12.96
CA VAL A 39 4.23 8.09 -12.91
C VAL A 39 5.66 8.43 -12.46
N TYR A 40 6.22 7.68 -11.52
CA TYR A 40 7.57 7.87 -11.04
C TYR A 40 8.60 7.62 -12.16
N GLU A 41 8.46 6.52 -12.89
CA GLU A 41 9.33 6.18 -14.03
C GLU A 41 9.17 7.18 -15.20
N ALA A 42 7.94 7.57 -15.53
CA ALA A 42 7.67 8.56 -16.57
C ALA A 42 8.26 9.96 -16.28
N THR A 43 8.59 10.23 -15.02
CA THR A 43 9.21 11.49 -14.58
C THR A 43 10.68 11.32 -14.21
N PHE A 44 11.29 10.17 -14.57
CA PHE A 44 12.67 9.81 -14.26
C PHE A 44 13.01 9.90 -12.78
N GLY A 45 12.03 9.70 -11.90
CA GLY A 45 12.18 9.82 -10.46
C GLY A 45 12.39 11.25 -9.94
N VAL A 46 12.32 12.27 -10.79
CA VAL A 46 12.42 13.69 -10.39
C VAL A 46 11.23 14.11 -9.53
N TYR A 47 10.08 13.47 -9.74
CA TYR A 47 8.89 13.74 -8.94
C TYR A 47 9.00 12.97 -7.64
N GLY A 48 9.33 13.70 -6.59
CA GLY A 48 9.00 13.30 -5.24
C GLY A 48 7.50 13.44 -4.98
N ALA A 49 7.21 13.66 -3.71
CA ALA A 49 6.14 12.97 -3.07
C ALA A 49 4.66 13.17 -3.54
N ARG A 50 3.99 14.17 -2.99
CA ARG A 50 4.28 15.45 -3.59
C ARG A 50 3.62 15.57 -4.96
N LYS A 51 4.50 15.53 -5.96
CA LYS A 51 4.18 15.74 -7.37
C LYS A 51 3.56 14.51 -8.01
N VAL A 52 3.96 13.30 -7.60
CA VAL A 52 3.34 12.05 -8.07
C VAL A 52 1.87 11.99 -7.66
N TRP A 53 1.54 12.32 -6.40
CA TRP A 53 0.15 12.39 -5.94
C TRP A 53 -0.69 13.40 -6.73
N LEU A 54 -0.15 14.60 -6.97
CA LEU A 54 -0.82 15.62 -7.80
C LEU A 54 -1.06 15.12 -9.23
N ARG A 55 -0.09 14.40 -9.80
CA ARG A 55 -0.19 13.85 -11.16
C ARG A 55 -1.27 12.78 -11.24
N LEU A 56 -1.33 11.85 -10.29
CA LEU A 56 -2.35 10.80 -10.22
C LEU A 56 -3.76 11.38 -10.08
N ASN A 57 -3.94 12.40 -9.24
CA ASN A 57 -5.24 13.06 -9.10
C ASN A 57 -5.68 13.79 -10.37
N ARG A 58 -4.75 14.36 -11.15
CA ARG A 58 -5.07 14.99 -12.45
C ARG A 58 -5.53 13.95 -13.48
N GLU A 59 -5.06 12.72 -13.36
CA GLU A 59 -5.47 11.58 -14.18
C GLU A 59 -6.73 10.88 -13.63
N GLN A 60 -7.43 11.50 -12.67
CA GLN A 60 -8.65 10.97 -12.04
C GLN A 60 -8.45 9.66 -11.26
N ILE A 61 -7.21 9.31 -10.93
CA ILE A 61 -6.88 8.16 -10.09
C ILE A 61 -6.94 8.63 -8.63
N THR A 62 -8.06 8.40 -7.97
CA THR A 62 -8.25 8.84 -6.58
C THR A 62 -7.37 8.03 -5.62
N VAL A 63 -6.34 8.68 -5.09
CA VAL A 63 -5.47 8.14 -4.03
C VAL A 63 -5.73 8.90 -2.73
N SER A 64 -5.97 8.16 -1.64
CA SER A 64 -6.09 8.74 -0.30
C SER A 64 -4.79 9.41 0.12
N ARG A 65 -4.87 10.66 0.58
CA ARG A 65 -3.72 11.49 0.99
C ARG A 65 -2.88 10.85 2.11
N CYS A 66 -3.49 9.98 2.92
CA CYS A 66 -2.87 9.36 4.09
C CYS A 66 -1.76 8.35 3.76
N THR A 67 -1.74 7.78 2.55
CA THR A 67 -0.75 6.75 2.15
C THR A 67 0.56 7.36 1.63
N TRP A 68 0.53 8.64 1.27
CA TRP A 68 1.63 9.31 0.57
C TRP A 68 2.67 9.92 1.55
N GLY A 69 2.25 10.31 2.76
CA GLY A 69 3.09 11.09 3.68
C GLY A 69 4.17 10.32 4.47
N THR A 70 4.36 9.02 4.28
CA THR A 70 5.24 8.19 5.13
C THR A 70 6.47 7.61 4.43
N THR A 71 6.71 7.89 3.15
CA THR A 71 7.91 7.39 2.44
C THR A 71 9.10 8.37 2.47
N ASP A 72 8.94 9.54 3.10
CA ASP A 72 10.05 10.46 3.39
C ASP A 72 10.57 10.19 4.83
N ALA A 73 11.29 9.08 5.02
CA ALA A 73 12.20 8.83 6.14
C ALA A 73 13.16 7.67 5.80
#